data_AF-A0A5C6M1L5-F1
#
_entry.id   AF-A0A5C6M1L5-F1
#
_cell.length_a   1.000
_cell.length_b   1.000
_cell.length_c   1.000
_cell.angle_alpha   90.00
_cell.angle_beta   90.00
_cell.angle_gamma   90.00
#
_symmetry.space_group_name_H-M   'P 1'
#
loop_
_entity.id
_entity.type
_entity.pdbx_description
1 polymer ?
#
loop_
_entity_poly.entity_id
_entity_poly.type
_entity_poly.pdbx_seq_one_letter_code
_entity_poly.pdbx_strand_id
1 'polypeptide(L)'
;MAALEINKQLALKKNVPVIVKLLQQYNVNDAIIPFIISKMILETDWFTSNAFVKNNNPGGITWNVNYLTRSGTSLGIKRPASEGGNYVKFDSLDTAVKDYIRIISKKPGEPVKAITPTDFAARLNQNGYYASTQQSYTNTLNSVYNRLQETTDIASLIKKKNSLTMAALPAVLIGLIVGTLIFKK
;
A
#
# COMPACT_ATOMS: atom_id res chain seq x y z
N MET A 1 -28.43 -5.29 3.47
CA MET A 1 -27.17 -5.63 4.15
C MET A 1 -26.25 -6.52 3.30
N ALA A 2 -26.73 -7.65 2.75
CA ALA A 2 -25.88 -8.56 1.94
C ALA A 2 -25.25 -7.93 0.68
N ALA A 3 -25.98 -7.09 -0.07
CA ALA A 3 -25.45 -6.46 -1.29
C ALA A 3 -24.28 -5.49 -1.02
N LEU A 4 -24.32 -4.75 0.10
CA LEU A 4 -23.23 -3.85 0.50
C LEU A 4 -21.96 -4.64 0.82
N GLU A 5 -22.12 -5.78 1.50
CA GLU A 5 -21.00 -6.67 1.83
C GLU A 5 -20.36 -7.29 0.57
N ILE A 6 -21.19 -7.73 -0.38
CA ILE A 6 -20.72 -8.26 -1.68
C ILE A 6 -19.91 -7.20 -2.45
N ASN A 7 -20.37 -5.95 -2.49
CA ASN A 7 -19.65 -4.87 -3.18
C ASN A 7 -18.26 -4.62 -2.57
N LYS A 8 -18.14 -4.67 -1.24
CA LYS A 8 -16.85 -4.53 -0.55
C LYS A 8 -15.91 -5.69 -0.89
N GLN A 9 -16.42 -6.92 -0.90
CA GLN A 9 -15.63 -8.09 -1.28
C GLN A 9 -15.15 -8.04 -2.74
N LEU A 10 -16.01 -7.61 -3.67
CA LEU A 10 -15.64 -7.42 -5.08
C LEU A 10 -14.56 -6.33 -5.23
N ALA A 11 -14.70 -5.23 -4.50
CA ALA A 11 -13.72 -4.14 -4.51
C ALA A 11 -12.37 -4.58 -3.95
N LEU A 12 -12.34 -5.37 -2.86
CA LEU A 12 -11.12 -5.97 -2.34
C LEU A 12 -10.44 -6.86 -3.39
N LYS A 13 -11.20 -7.82 -3.94
CA LYS A 13 -10.69 -8.80 -4.93
C LYS A 13 -10.10 -8.11 -6.16
N LYS A 14 -10.69 -6.99 -6.58
CA LYS A 14 -10.21 -6.18 -7.70
C LYS A 14 -8.93 -5.40 -7.36
N ASN A 15 -8.90 -4.71 -6.22
CA ASN A 15 -7.90 -3.68 -5.97
C ASN A 15 -6.69 -4.17 -5.17
N VAL A 16 -6.86 -5.09 -4.21
CA VAL A 16 -5.76 -5.55 -3.34
C VAL A 16 -4.61 -6.17 -4.15
N PRO A 17 -4.82 -7.07 -5.13
CA PRO A 17 -3.72 -7.63 -5.92
C PRO A 17 -2.94 -6.57 -6.70
N VAL A 18 -3.63 -5.56 -7.24
CA VAL A 18 -3.00 -4.46 -7.98
C VAL A 18 -2.14 -3.62 -7.05
N ILE A 19 -2.67 -3.24 -5.88
CA ILE A 19 -1.95 -2.41 -4.90
C ILE A 19 -0.75 -3.17 -4.33
N VAL A 20 -0.87 -4.47 -4.01
CA VAL A 20 0.28 -5.30 -3.57
C VAL A 20 1.37 -5.27 -4.64
N LYS A 21 1.02 -5.53 -5.90
CA LYS A 21 1.99 -5.50 -7.02
C LYS A 21 2.70 -4.15 -7.12
N LEU A 22 1.96 -3.04 -7.00
CA LEU A 22 2.53 -1.69 -7.07
C LEU A 22 3.44 -1.38 -5.88
N LEU A 23 3.01 -1.66 -4.64
CA LEU A 23 3.84 -1.47 -3.45
C LEU A 23 5.15 -2.26 -3.57
N GLN A 24 5.06 -3.50 -4.04
CA GLN A 24 6.23 -4.32 -4.27
C GLN A 24 7.10 -3.80 -5.42
N GLN A 25 6.53 -3.30 -6.52
CA GLN A 25 7.26 -2.66 -7.62
C GLN A 25 8.08 -1.47 -7.11
N TYR A 26 7.57 -0.74 -6.12
CA TYR A 26 8.24 0.37 -5.46
C TYR A 26 9.12 -0.03 -4.27
N ASN A 27 9.45 -1.32 -4.14
CA ASN A 27 10.34 -1.86 -3.09
C ASN A 27 9.89 -1.56 -1.66
N VAL A 28 8.58 -1.44 -1.43
CA VAL A 28 8.03 -1.43 -0.08
C VAL A 28 8.29 -2.78 0.57
N ASN A 29 8.72 -2.77 1.84
CA ASN A 29 8.95 -3.99 2.60
C ASN A 29 7.67 -4.82 2.68
N ASP A 30 7.72 -6.07 2.23
CA ASP A 30 6.60 -7.00 2.21
C ASP A 30 5.89 -7.11 3.57
N ALA A 31 6.63 -7.02 4.68
CA ALA A 31 6.08 -7.13 6.03
C ALA A 31 5.07 -6.02 6.38
N ILE A 32 5.19 -4.84 5.77
CA ILE A 32 4.34 -3.67 6.09
C ILE A 32 3.17 -3.51 5.13
N ILE A 33 3.20 -4.20 3.98
CA ILE A 33 2.18 -4.11 2.93
C ILE A 33 0.77 -4.34 3.51
N PRO A 34 0.52 -5.35 4.36
CA PRO A 34 -0.79 -5.52 4.97
C PRO A 34 -1.25 -4.29 5.76
N PHE A 35 -0.36 -3.62 6.52
CA PHE A 35 -0.73 -2.44 7.32
C PHE A 35 -1.11 -1.25 6.45
N ILE A 36 -0.37 -1.05 5.35
CA ILE A 36 -0.67 -0.02 4.35
C ILE A 36 -2.05 -0.26 3.75
N ILE A 37 -2.33 -1.49 3.32
CA ILE A 37 -3.60 -1.85 2.70
C ILE A 37 -4.75 -1.74 3.71
N SER A 38 -4.56 -2.16 4.96
CA SER A 38 -5.56 -1.97 6.01
C SER A 38 -5.90 -0.50 6.24
N LYS A 39 -4.89 0.39 6.24
CA LYS A 39 -5.17 1.83 6.30
C LYS A 39 -5.92 2.32 5.07
N MET A 40 -5.54 1.91 3.86
CA MET A 40 -6.27 2.30 2.64
C MET A 40 -7.72 1.81 2.66
N ILE A 41 -7.98 0.60 3.16
CA ILE A 41 -9.34 0.06 3.35
C ILE A 41 -10.14 0.94 4.31
N LEU A 42 -9.52 1.35 5.43
CA LEU A 42 -10.15 2.24 6.40
C LEU A 42 -10.51 3.60 5.77
N GLU A 43 -9.59 4.22 5.03
CA GLU A 43 -9.81 5.53 4.39
C GLU A 43 -10.87 5.51 3.28
N THR A 44 -11.07 4.36 2.65
CA THR A 44 -11.88 4.24 1.43
C THR A 44 -13.19 3.51 1.61
N ASP A 45 -13.52 3.11 2.85
CA ASP A 45 -14.57 2.14 3.15
C ASP A 45 -14.47 0.92 2.22
N TRP A 46 -13.38 0.16 2.33
CA TRP A 46 -13.15 -1.06 1.56
C TRP A 46 -13.09 -0.83 0.04
N PHE A 47 -12.45 0.26 -0.37
CA PHE A 47 -12.31 0.67 -1.78
C PHE A 47 -13.65 0.98 -2.47
N THR A 48 -14.69 1.34 -1.72
CA THR A 48 -16.02 1.66 -2.28
C THR A 48 -16.36 3.16 -2.24
N SER A 49 -15.58 3.97 -1.51
CA SER A 49 -15.80 5.42 -1.42
C SER A 49 -15.75 6.11 -2.78
N ASN A 50 -16.53 7.18 -2.93
CA ASN A 50 -16.50 8.02 -4.13
C ASN A 50 -15.11 8.62 -4.39
N ALA A 51 -14.36 8.95 -3.33
CA ALA A 51 -12.99 9.44 -3.46
C ALA A 51 -12.08 8.39 -4.11
N PHE A 52 -12.16 7.12 -3.69
CA PHE A 52 -11.40 6.07 -4.35
C PHE A 52 -11.88 5.83 -5.79
N VAL A 53 -13.18 5.59 -5.98
CA VAL A 53 -13.76 5.16 -7.26
C VAL A 53 -13.62 6.23 -8.35
N LYS A 54 -13.80 7.51 -8.02
CA LYS A 54 -13.79 8.60 -9.02
C LYS A 54 -12.43 9.26 -9.18
N ASN A 55 -11.58 9.19 -8.16
CA ASN A 55 -10.32 9.94 -8.12
C ASN A 55 -9.07 9.05 -8.00
N ASN A 56 -9.19 7.72 -8.01
CA ASN A 56 -8.08 6.80 -7.75
C ASN A 56 -7.32 7.15 -6.47
N ASN A 57 -8.02 7.57 -5.40
CA ASN A 57 -7.39 8.09 -4.20
C ASN A 57 -7.55 7.10 -3.02
N PRO A 58 -6.63 6.14 -2.86
CA PRO A 58 -6.70 5.11 -1.82
C PRO A 58 -6.36 5.63 -0.42
N GLY A 59 -5.83 6.85 -0.30
CA GLY A 59 -5.37 7.42 0.95
C GLY A 59 -6.23 8.56 1.49
N GLY A 60 -7.38 8.85 0.88
CA GLY A 60 -8.23 9.99 1.26
C GLY A 60 -7.53 11.36 1.12
N ILE A 61 -6.53 11.46 0.24
CA ILE A 61 -5.61 12.59 0.19
C ILE A 61 -6.34 13.87 -0.24
N THR A 62 -6.21 14.93 0.54
CA THR A 62 -6.81 16.25 0.27
C THR A 62 -5.93 17.08 -0.66
N TRP A 63 -6.57 17.72 -1.65
CA TRP A 63 -5.93 18.66 -2.55
C TRP A 63 -5.40 19.89 -1.80
N ASN A 64 -4.18 20.29 -2.13
CA ASN A 64 -3.56 21.51 -1.62
C ASN A 64 -2.55 22.05 -2.64
N VAL A 65 -1.93 23.20 -2.34
CA VAL A 65 -1.00 23.90 -3.24
C VAL A 65 0.15 23.00 -3.76
N ASN A 66 0.59 22.01 -2.98
CA ASN A 66 1.67 21.10 -3.39
C ASN A 66 1.28 20.14 -4.51
N TYR A 67 -0.02 20.02 -4.84
CA TYR A 67 -0.50 19.20 -5.95
C TYR A 67 -0.63 19.99 -7.26
N LEU A 68 -0.52 21.33 -7.24
CA LEU A 68 -0.60 22.15 -8.47
C LEU A 68 0.47 21.79 -9.50
N THR A 69 1.66 21.40 -9.04
CA THR A 69 2.81 21.07 -9.89
C THR A 69 3.10 19.58 -9.97
N ARG A 70 2.23 18.75 -9.37
CA ARG A 70 2.50 17.32 -9.20
C ARG A 70 1.92 16.53 -10.37
N SER A 71 2.81 16.00 -11.21
CA SER A 71 2.44 15.22 -12.39
C SER A 71 1.50 14.06 -12.06
N GLY A 72 0.54 13.83 -12.93
CA GLY A 72 -0.46 12.76 -12.78
C GLY A 72 -1.51 13.04 -11.70
N THR A 73 -1.65 14.30 -11.28
CA THR A 73 -2.66 14.72 -10.31
C THR A 73 -3.47 15.90 -10.81
N SER A 74 -4.76 15.93 -10.46
CA SER A 74 -5.68 17.03 -10.74
C SER A 74 -6.64 17.25 -9.58
N LEU A 75 -7.37 18.37 -9.60
CA LEU A 75 -8.44 18.63 -8.64
C LEU A 75 -9.53 17.55 -8.80
N GLY A 76 -9.85 16.84 -7.72
CA GLY A 76 -10.88 15.81 -7.70
C GLY A 76 -12.22 16.31 -7.16
N ILE A 77 -13.13 15.37 -6.88
CA ILE A 77 -14.43 15.67 -6.28
C ILE A 77 -14.33 16.39 -4.93
N LYS A 78 -15.38 17.13 -4.58
CA LYS A 78 -15.53 17.82 -3.30
C LYS A 78 -15.56 16.83 -2.12
N ARG A 79 -14.87 17.17 -1.04
CA ARG A 79 -14.93 16.46 0.25
C ARG A 79 -16.27 16.74 0.95
N PRO A 80 -16.66 15.94 1.97
CA PRO A 80 -17.78 16.27 2.83
C PRO A 80 -17.69 17.72 3.33
N ALA A 81 -18.85 18.39 3.44
CA ALA A 81 -18.88 19.81 3.80
C ALA A 81 -18.21 20.11 5.14
N SER A 82 -18.30 19.19 6.10
CA SER A 82 -17.65 19.25 7.41
C SER A 82 -16.11 19.21 7.35
N GLU A 83 -15.55 18.62 6.30
CA GLU A 83 -14.10 18.49 6.11
C GLU A 83 -13.50 19.60 5.25
N GLY A 84 -14.30 20.19 4.35
CA GLY A 84 -13.88 21.23 3.42
C GLY A 84 -12.90 20.76 2.33
N GLY A 85 -12.84 21.55 1.24
CA GLY A 85 -11.90 21.33 0.14
C GLY A 85 -12.31 20.21 -0.83
N ASN A 86 -11.32 19.73 -1.60
CA ASN A 86 -11.47 18.68 -2.61
C ASN A 86 -10.46 17.56 -2.36
N TYR A 87 -10.78 16.35 -2.81
CA TYR A 87 -9.79 15.27 -2.87
C TYR A 87 -8.81 15.51 -4.02
N VAL A 88 -7.61 14.93 -3.92
CA VAL A 88 -6.74 14.75 -5.08
C VAL A 88 -7.33 13.69 -6.01
N LYS A 89 -7.33 13.96 -7.30
CA LYS A 89 -7.53 12.96 -8.36
C LYS A 89 -6.19 12.55 -8.94
N PHE A 90 -5.96 11.25 -8.98
CA PHE A 90 -4.80 10.64 -9.60
C PHE A 90 -5.22 10.02 -10.94
N ASP A 91 -4.36 10.15 -11.95
CA ASP A 91 -4.61 9.56 -13.28
C ASP A 91 -4.72 8.04 -13.21
N SER A 92 -4.02 7.42 -12.26
CA SER A 92 -4.01 5.98 -12.07
C SER A 92 -3.73 5.58 -10.62
N LEU A 93 -3.98 4.31 -10.29
CA LEU A 93 -3.55 3.72 -9.02
C LEU A 93 -2.03 3.66 -8.87
N ASP A 94 -1.27 3.56 -9.95
CA ASP A 94 0.20 3.61 -9.89
C ASP A 94 0.68 4.96 -9.34
N THR A 95 0.18 6.06 -9.91
CA THR A 95 0.47 7.43 -9.45
C THR A 95 0.07 7.61 -7.99
N ALA A 96 -1.11 7.10 -7.62
CA ALA A 96 -1.64 7.22 -6.28
C ALA A 96 -0.82 6.43 -5.25
N VAL A 97 -0.45 5.18 -5.54
CA VAL A 97 0.37 4.34 -4.66
C VAL A 97 1.76 4.95 -4.50
N LYS A 98 2.39 5.41 -5.59
CA LYS A 98 3.68 6.10 -5.53
C LYS A 98 3.62 7.35 -4.64
N ASP A 99 2.56 8.14 -4.76
CA ASP A 99 2.41 9.32 -3.90
C ASP A 99 2.12 8.96 -2.44
N TYR A 100 1.34 7.91 -2.21
CA TYR A 100 1.05 7.41 -0.86
C TYR A 100 2.33 6.93 -0.17
N ILE A 101 3.21 6.21 -0.86
CA ILE A 101 4.53 5.80 -0.35
C ILE A 101 5.34 7.02 0.11
N ARG A 102 5.38 8.10 -0.69
CA ARG A 102 6.04 9.35 -0.27
C ARG A 102 5.42 9.90 1.02
N ILE A 103 4.09 9.90 1.16
CA ILE A 103 3.41 10.39 2.36
C ILE A 103 3.82 9.56 3.58
N ILE A 104 3.72 8.23 3.52
CA ILE A 104 4.08 7.36 4.64
C ILE A 104 5.59 7.22 4.85
N SER A 105 6.42 7.80 3.99
CA SER A 105 7.87 7.93 4.19
C SER A 105 8.26 9.24 4.89
N LYS A 106 7.29 10.11 5.20
CA LYS A 106 7.58 11.40 5.84
C LYS A 106 8.01 11.22 7.29
N LYS A 107 9.02 11.99 7.68
CA LYS A 107 9.38 12.26 9.07
C LYS A 107 8.33 13.14 9.77
N PRO A 108 8.27 13.12 11.11
CA PRO A 108 9.13 12.36 12.02
C PRO A 108 8.87 10.84 12.07
N GLY A 109 7.66 10.37 11.79
CA GLY A 109 7.28 8.99 12.08
C GLY A 109 7.79 7.93 11.10
N GLU A 110 7.97 8.28 9.83
CA GLU A 110 8.29 7.35 8.74
C GLU A 110 7.51 6.02 8.83
N PRO A 111 6.16 6.03 8.78
CA PRO A 111 5.33 4.81 8.88
C PRO A 111 5.75 3.64 7.96
N VAL A 112 6.40 3.92 6.83
CA VAL A 112 6.99 2.91 5.93
C VAL A 112 8.04 2.01 6.60
N LYS A 113 8.55 2.37 7.79
CA LYS A 113 9.52 1.57 8.56
C LYS A 113 8.89 0.77 9.69
N ALA A 114 7.56 0.73 9.78
CA ALA A 114 6.87 0.06 10.86
C ALA A 114 7.11 -1.45 10.87
N ILE A 115 7.17 -2.06 12.05
CA ILE A 115 7.35 -3.52 12.20
C ILE A 115 6.11 -4.24 12.76
N THR A 116 5.16 -3.52 13.34
CA THR A 116 3.89 -4.04 13.85
C THR A 116 2.74 -3.06 13.56
N PRO A 117 1.47 -3.49 13.65
CA PRO A 117 0.33 -2.58 13.51
C PRO A 117 0.35 -1.43 14.54
N THR A 118 0.74 -1.72 15.78
CA THR A 118 0.85 -0.70 16.84
C THR A 118 1.96 0.31 16.56
N ASP A 119 3.12 -0.16 16.06
CA ASP A 119 4.21 0.72 15.63
C ASP A 119 3.80 1.57 14.41
N PHE A 120 3.10 0.97 13.45
CA PHE A 120 2.55 1.71 12.31
C PHE A 120 1.59 2.83 12.74
N ALA A 121 0.67 2.53 13.66
CA ALA A 121 -0.23 3.53 14.24
C ALA A 121 0.56 4.63 14.98
N ALA A 122 1.54 4.27 15.81
CA ALA A 122 2.38 5.24 16.51
C ALA A 122 3.08 6.21 15.56
N ARG A 123 3.68 5.69 14.48
CA ARG A 123 4.37 6.49 13.45
C ARG A 123 3.42 7.38 12.66
N LEU A 124 2.22 6.91 12.39
CA LEU A 124 1.19 7.74 11.75
C LEU A 124 0.76 8.89 12.68
N ASN A 125 0.67 8.64 13.98
CA ASN A 125 0.33 9.66 14.99
C ASN A 125 1.39 10.75 15.08
N GLN A 126 2.68 10.38 15.04
CA GLN A 126 3.80 11.32 15.04
C GLN A 126 3.74 12.32 13.86
N ASN A 127 3.07 11.95 12.77
CA ASN A 127 2.85 12.81 11.61
C ASN A 127 1.47 13.48 11.61
N GLY A 128 0.65 13.29 12.65
CA GLY A 128 -0.69 13.88 12.77
C GLY A 128 -1.72 13.35 11.77
N TYR A 129 -1.60 12.09 11.32
CA TYR A 129 -2.54 11.54 10.33
C TYR A 129 -3.90 11.14 10.87
N TYR A 130 -4.07 11.10 12.19
CA TYR A 130 -5.36 10.87 12.85
C TYR A 130 -5.40 11.58 14.20
N ALA A 131 -6.60 11.82 14.73
CA ALA A 131 -6.81 12.57 15.96
C ALA A 131 -7.28 11.72 17.17
N SER A 132 -7.69 10.47 16.94
CA SER A 132 -8.08 9.55 18.03
C SER A 132 -6.87 9.09 18.84
N THR A 133 -7.12 8.43 19.98
CA THR A 133 -6.02 7.81 20.75
C THR A 133 -5.34 6.73 19.92
N GLN A 134 -4.02 6.55 20.10
CA GLN A 134 -3.28 5.50 19.40
C GLN A 134 -3.86 4.10 19.65
N GLN A 135 -4.34 3.82 20.87
CA GLN A 135 -4.98 2.54 21.17
C GLN A 135 -6.26 2.34 20.36
N SER A 136 -7.13 3.34 20.31
CA SER A 136 -8.38 3.27 19.54
C SER A 136 -8.09 3.07 18.06
N TYR A 137 -7.14 3.83 17.50
CA TYR A 137 -6.75 3.69 16.09
C TYR A 137 -6.15 2.31 15.79
N THR A 138 -5.27 1.82 16.66
CA THR A 138 -4.64 0.49 16.52
C THR A 138 -5.70 -0.61 16.55
N ASN A 139 -6.69 -0.51 17.44
CA ASN A 139 -7.80 -1.48 17.51
C ASN A 139 -8.58 -1.50 16.19
N THR A 140 -8.96 -0.34 15.66
CA THR A 140 -9.65 -0.24 14.37
C THR A 140 -8.80 -0.81 13.23
N LEU A 141 -7.51 -0.47 13.19
CA LEU A 141 -6.60 -0.97 12.18
C LEU A 141 -6.46 -2.50 12.24
N ASN A 142 -6.36 -3.08 13.44
CA ASN A 142 -6.31 -4.53 13.65
C ASN A 142 -7.59 -5.22 13.23
N SER A 143 -8.77 -4.64 13.48
CA SER A 143 -10.04 -5.19 13.01
C SER A 143 -10.07 -5.27 11.47
N VAL A 144 -9.60 -4.22 10.79
CA VAL A 144 -9.50 -4.22 9.33
C VAL A 144 -8.44 -5.20 8.82
N TYR A 145 -7.28 -5.24 9.48
CA TYR A 145 -6.20 -6.18 9.16
C TYR A 145 -6.67 -7.64 9.26
N ASN A 146 -7.31 -8.03 10.36
CA ASN A 146 -7.81 -9.40 10.52
C ASN A 146 -8.82 -9.77 9.44
N ARG A 147 -9.76 -8.88 9.15
CA ARG A 147 -10.75 -9.13 8.10
C ARG A 147 -10.17 -9.12 6.68
N LEU A 148 -9.10 -8.35 6.43
CA LEU A 148 -8.33 -8.46 5.18
C LEU A 148 -7.71 -9.85 5.05
N GLN A 149 -7.13 -10.39 6.13
CA GLN A 149 -6.54 -11.74 6.14
C GLN A 149 -7.60 -12.84 5.91
N GLU A 150 -8.80 -12.68 6.48
CA GLU A 150 -9.91 -13.63 6.30
C GLU A 150 -10.48 -13.63 4.87
N THR A 151 -10.49 -12.46 4.21
CA THR A 151 -11.16 -12.29 2.91
C THR A 151 -10.21 -12.37 1.72
N THR A 152 -8.90 -12.22 1.96
CA THR A 152 -7.88 -12.17 0.91
C THR A 152 -6.63 -12.92 1.36
N ASP A 153 -6.14 -13.84 0.54
CA ASP A 153 -4.83 -14.48 0.75
C ASP A 153 -3.68 -13.54 0.36
N ILE A 154 -3.51 -12.48 1.16
CA ILE A 154 -2.50 -11.44 0.96
C ILE A 154 -1.08 -12.01 1.06
N ALA A 155 -0.89 -13.05 1.89
CA ALA A 155 0.40 -13.71 2.02
C ALA A 155 0.84 -14.36 0.69
N SER A 156 -0.08 -15.03 -0.01
CA SER A 156 0.20 -15.58 -1.35
C SER A 156 0.43 -14.50 -2.40
N LEU A 157 -0.31 -13.39 -2.35
CA LEU A 157 -0.10 -12.25 -3.27
C LEU A 157 1.31 -11.67 -3.12
N ILE A 158 1.77 -11.51 -1.88
CA ILE A 158 3.11 -11.01 -1.58
C ILE A 158 4.19 -12.00 -2.05
N LYS A 159 4.04 -13.29 -1.75
CA LYS A 159 5.00 -14.33 -2.17
C LYS A 159 5.16 -14.45 -3.68
N LYS A 160 4.12 -14.19 -4.48
CA LYS A 160 4.12 -14.35 -5.95
C LYS A 160 5.20 -13.50 -6.65
N LYS A 161 5.62 -12.38 -6.09
CA LYS A 161 6.77 -11.62 -6.63
C LYS A 161 8.09 -12.36 -6.44
N ASN A 162 8.32 -12.92 -5.25
CA ASN A 162 9.60 -13.54 -4.90
C ASN A 162 9.89 -14.79 -5.74
N SER A 163 8.86 -15.51 -6.19
CA SER A 163 9.02 -16.66 -7.09
C SER A 163 9.39 -16.27 -8.52
N LEU A 164 8.85 -15.15 -9.05
CA LEU A 164 9.19 -14.64 -10.38
C LEU A 164 10.62 -14.10 -10.45
N THR A 165 11.13 -13.51 -9.36
CA THR A 165 12.51 -12.99 -9.30
C THR A 165 13.55 -14.10 -9.13
N MET A 166 13.22 -15.22 -8.47
CA MET A 166 14.12 -16.38 -8.37
C MET A 166 14.18 -17.20 -9.66
N ALA A 167 13.06 -17.34 -10.38
CA ALA A 167 13.03 -18.03 -11.67
C ALA A 167 13.70 -17.23 -12.80
N ALA A 168 13.98 -15.95 -12.59
CA ALA A 168 14.64 -15.06 -13.55
C ALA A 168 16.14 -14.85 -13.29
N LEU A 169 16.74 -15.52 -12.30
CA LEU A 169 18.20 -15.61 -12.24
C LEU A 169 18.63 -16.51 -13.41
N PRO A 170 19.44 -16.02 -14.37
CA PRO A 170 20.09 -16.93 -15.29
C PRO A 170 20.86 -17.92 -14.41
N ALA A 171 20.64 -19.21 -14.63
CA ALA A 171 21.49 -20.26 -14.10
C ALA A 171 22.90 -20.04 -14.67
N VAL A 172 23.68 -19.15 -14.06
CA VAL A 172 25.12 -19.02 -14.29
C VAL A 172 25.72 -20.23 -13.63
N LEU A 173 25.67 -21.33 -14.38
CA LEU A 173 26.70 -22.32 -14.55
C LEU A 173 27.60 -22.49 -13.31
N ILE A 174 27.15 -23.33 -12.38
CA ILE A 174 28.06 -24.10 -11.53
C ILE A 174 28.81 -25.02 -12.49
N GLY A 175 29.95 -24.55 -12.98
CA GLY A 175 30.76 -25.27 -13.96
C GLY A 175 32.18 -24.77 -13.91
N LEU A 176 32.87 -25.00 -12.79
CA LEU A 176 34.33 -24.89 -12.69
C LEU A 176 34.82 -25.65 -11.45
N ILE A 177 34.72 -26.99 -11.52
CA ILE A 177 35.64 -27.85 -10.79
C ILE A 177 36.15 -28.91 -11.78
N VAL A 178 37.48 -29.08 -11.75
CA VAL A 178 38.31 -30.20 -12.21
C VAL A 178 38.93 -30.11 -13.62
N GLY A 179 40.27 -29.94 -13.63
CA GLY A 179 41.17 -30.23 -14.75
C GLY A 179 41.87 -28.98 -15.26
N THR A 180 43.13 -28.68 -14.95
CA THR A 180 44.27 -29.57 -15.20
C THR A 180 45.49 -29.10 -14.40
N LEU A 181 46.00 -29.98 -13.56
CA LEU A 181 47.36 -29.98 -13.01
C LEU A 181 48.24 -30.65 -14.07
N ILE A 182 49.02 -29.92 -14.88
CA ILE A 182 50.14 -30.52 -15.64
C ILE A 182 51.36 -29.56 -15.67
N PHE A 183 52.29 -29.88 -14.77
CA PHE A 183 53.76 -29.86 -14.80
C PHE A 183 54.59 -28.73 -15.46
N LYS A 184 55.42 -28.12 -14.60
CA LYS A 184 56.79 -27.67 -14.92
C LYS A 184 57.67 -28.85 -15.36
N LYS A 185 58.42 -28.66 -16.44
CA LYS A 185 59.89 -28.84 -16.49
C LYS A 185 60.45 -27.93 -17.57
#